data_AF-A0A433Q064-F1
#
_entry.id   AF-A0A433Q064-F1
#
_cell.length_a   1.000
_cell.length_b   1.000
_cell.length_c   1.000
_cell.angle_alpha   90.00
_cell.angle_beta   90.00
_cell.angle_gamma   90.00
#
_symmetry.space_group_name_H-M   'P 1'
#
loop_
_entity.id
_entity.type
_entity.pdbx_description
1 polymer ?
#
loop_
_entity_poly.entity_id
_entity_poly.type
_entity_poly.pdbx_seq_one_letter_code
_entity_poly.pdbx_strand_id
1 'polypeptide(L)'
;MRSLHQVARTCQPQLAFLSERASDKRTVFIDDTAVFLPPKQKTLLQQHTINNHMADMPTSAPRGAGNILTRFFKNTYSRLTESRWTILFTLIAMAQFVVIFVLQYFILNFNGDEMFVIDFSDSSTFGNSTWLGIANKTGNITGDPLFAATNRFARLVLENLFFMVFIFMMGIFGIDAMPSLHLQVVRQNTVQLIAYCAISCVNIAFAVTQVGEYVTWKKNLSQIQSQLNISFPLDEIDDARNYAGGLIAALVVFMGLFLFLGYKLYLEFGWNIYKRIGADLRMQGER
;
A
#
# COMPACT_ATOMS: atom_id res chain seq x y z
N MET A 1 24.66 -29.47 25.20
CA MET A 1 24.61 -28.45 26.27
C MET A 1 25.89 -27.61 26.26
N ARG A 2 25.83 -26.47 25.57
CA ARG A 2 26.60 -25.21 25.71
C ARG A 2 26.30 -24.38 24.45
N SER A 3 26.16 -23.07 24.62
CA SER A 3 26.01 -22.04 23.56
C SER A 3 24.58 -21.65 23.08
N LEU A 4 23.70 -21.28 24.02
CA LEU A 4 22.52 -20.43 23.73
C LEU A 4 22.48 -19.13 24.55
N HIS A 5 23.61 -18.73 25.14
CA HIS A 5 23.70 -17.55 26.01
C HIS A 5 24.59 -16.42 25.49
N GLN A 6 25.05 -16.48 24.24
CA GLN A 6 26.05 -15.53 23.72
C GLN A 6 25.69 -14.79 22.42
N VAL A 7 24.43 -14.85 21.96
CA VAL A 7 23.98 -14.10 20.75
C VAL A 7 22.96 -12.99 21.07
N ALA A 8 22.50 -12.86 22.32
CA ALA A 8 21.52 -11.84 22.72
C ALA A 8 22.13 -10.48 23.13
N ARG A 9 23.36 -10.13 22.71
CA ARG A 9 24.06 -8.91 23.16
C ARG A 9 24.69 -8.04 22.07
N THR A 10 24.14 -8.04 20.86
CA THR A 10 24.55 -7.09 19.81
C THR A 10 23.35 -6.60 19.01
N CYS A 11 22.47 -5.79 19.62
CA CYS A 11 21.61 -4.84 18.92
C CYS A 11 20.87 -3.92 19.92
N GLN A 12 21.61 -3.05 20.61
CA GLN A 12 21.03 -1.89 21.28
C GLN A 12 22.11 -0.81 21.40
N PRO A 13 22.17 0.11 20.42
CA PRO A 13 22.24 1.52 20.81
C PRO A 13 21.54 2.41 19.76
N GLN A 14 20.21 2.57 19.84
CA GLN A 14 19.52 3.68 19.14
C GLN A 14 18.30 4.25 19.87
N LEU A 15 18.11 3.92 21.15
CA LEU A 15 16.99 4.42 21.97
C LEU A 15 17.39 5.51 22.98
N ALA A 16 18.56 6.14 22.80
CA ALA A 16 19.02 7.27 23.61
C ALA A 16 19.11 8.60 22.84
N PHE A 17 18.74 8.65 21.56
CA PHE A 17 18.91 9.84 20.72
C PHE A 17 17.60 10.63 20.44
N LEU A 18 16.48 10.23 21.04
CA LEU A 18 15.17 10.90 20.87
C LEU A 18 14.62 11.55 22.15
N SER A 19 15.46 11.73 23.18
CA SER A 19 15.10 12.44 24.41
C SER A 19 15.69 13.86 24.50
N GLU A 20 16.52 14.28 23.54
CA GLU A 20 17.35 15.50 23.67
C GLU A 20 17.21 16.47 22.48
N ARG A 21 15.98 16.62 21.95
CA ARG A 21 15.65 17.64 20.94
C ARG A 21 14.33 18.38 21.19
N ALA A 22 13.83 18.36 22.42
CA ALA A 22 12.60 19.06 22.82
C ALA A 22 12.84 20.31 23.67
N SER A 23 14.05 20.89 23.66
CA SER A 23 14.32 22.10 24.42
C SER A 23 15.49 22.89 23.82
N ASP A 24 15.28 23.57 22.69
CA ASP A 24 16.03 24.82 22.45
C ASP A 24 15.40 25.73 21.39
N LYS A 25 15.41 27.02 21.71
CA LYS A 25 15.27 28.23 20.87
C LYS A 25 13.88 28.69 20.41
N ARG A 26 13.33 29.64 21.19
CA ARG A 26 13.28 31.05 20.76
C ARG A 26 13.00 32.01 21.93
N THR A 27 14.07 32.59 22.46
CA THR A 27 14.06 33.85 23.20
C THR A 27 13.96 35.01 22.20
N VAL A 28 12.87 35.76 22.27
CA VAL A 28 12.69 37.03 21.57
C VAL A 28 13.18 38.13 22.51
N PHE A 29 14.21 38.86 22.10
CA PHE A 29 14.61 40.12 22.68
C PHE A 29 13.49 41.14 22.44
N ILE A 30 12.91 41.67 23.53
CA ILE A 30 12.09 42.88 23.50
C ILE A 30 12.99 44.01 24.00
N ASP A 31 13.07 45.05 23.18
CA ASP A 31 13.82 46.28 23.42
C ASP A 31 13.17 47.06 24.57
N ASP A 32 13.94 47.31 25.62
CA ASP A 32 13.54 48.07 26.80
C ASP A 32 13.71 49.57 26.53
N THR A 33 12.62 50.25 26.18
CA THR A 33 12.47 51.69 26.47
C THR A 33 11.15 51.91 27.20
N ALA A 34 11.13 51.50 28.47
CA ALA A 34 10.06 51.83 29.41
C ALA A 34 10.31 53.22 30.02
N VAL A 35 9.51 54.20 29.60
CA VAL A 35 9.32 55.45 30.34
C VAL A 35 8.55 55.13 31.63
N PHE A 36 9.21 55.39 32.76
CA PHE A 36 8.73 55.14 34.11
C PHE A 36 7.62 56.14 34.48
N LEU A 37 6.37 55.67 34.60
CA LEU A 37 5.26 56.45 35.15
C LEU A 37 4.77 55.84 36.47
N PRO A 38 4.53 56.65 37.52
CA PRO A 38 4.29 56.18 38.89
C PRO A 38 2.92 55.48 39.10
N PRO A 39 2.82 54.58 40.10
CA PRO A 39 1.78 53.55 40.19
C PRO A 39 0.49 53.99 40.91
N LYS A 40 -0.06 55.17 40.58
CA LYS A 40 -1.34 55.63 41.17
C LYS A 40 -2.41 56.15 40.20
N GLN A 41 -2.26 55.96 38.89
CA GLN A 41 -3.29 56.35 37.91
C GLN A 41 -3.83 55.22 37.01
N LYS A 42 -3.31 53.98 37.10
CA LYS A 42 -3.81 52.88 36.27
C LYS A 42 -5.16 52.29 36.72
N THR A 43 -5.58 52.53 37.96
CA THR A 43 -6.77 51.87 38.52
C THR A 43 -8.09 52.55 38.17
N LEU A 44 -8.10 53.80 37.67
CA LEU A 44 -9.34 54.52 37.34
C LEU A 44 -9.71 54.52 35.85
N LEU A 45 -8.80 54.16 34.94
CA LEU A 45 -9.09 54.09 33.50
C LEU A 45 -9.51 52.69 33.01
N GLN A 46 -9.29 51.65 33.81
CA GLN A 46 -9.65 50.28 33.42
C GLN A 46 -11.09 49.90 33.79
N GLN A 47 -11.75 50.64 34.68
CA GLN A 47 -13.11 50.33 35.14
C GLN A 47 -14.20 51.04 34.33
N HIS A 48 -13.88 52.10 33.59
CA HIS A 48 -14.84 52.82 32.76
C HIS A 48 -14.99 52.28 31.33
N THR A 49 -14.07 51.43 30.87
CA THR A 49 -14.10 50.84 29.52
C THR A 49 -14.83 49.48 29.50
N ILE A 50 -14.96 48.80 30.65
CA ILE A 50 -15.61 47.48 30.73
C ILE A 50 -17.15 47.59 30.69
N ASN A 51 -17.74 48.70 31.12
CA ASN A 51 -19.20 48.85 31.16
C ASN A 51 -19.86 49.24 29.82
N ASN A 52 -19.09 49.65 28.81
CA ASN A 52 -19.64 50.06 27.50
C ASN A 52 -19.42 49.03 26.37
N HIS A 53 -18.92 47.83 26.68
CA HIS A 53 -18.69 46.79 25.67
C HIS A 53 -19.46 45.48 25.89
N MET A 54 -20.37 45.44 26.86
CA MET A 54 -21.23 44.28 27.12
C MET A 54 -22.70 44.46 26.69
N ALA A 55 -23.04 45.53 25.94
CA ALA A 55 -24.42 45.77 25.48
C ALA A 55 -24.71 45.27 24.04
N ASP A 56 -23.69 44.96 23.25
CA ASP A 56 -23.87 44.53 21.84
C ASP A 56 -23.21 43.18 21.56
N MET A 57 -23.53 42.16 22.36
CA MET A 57 -23.32 40.77 21.92
C MET A 57 -24.56 40.29 21.16
N PRO A 58 -24.53 40.21 19.82
CA PRO A 58 -25.58 39.52 19.09
C PRO A 58 -25.55 38.05 19.51
N THR A 59 -26.66 37.59 20.07
CA THR A 59 -26.96 36.18 20.31
C THR A 59 -27.18 35.45 18.98
N SER A 60 -26.15 35.41 18.13
CA SER A 60 -26.16 34.53 16.96
C SER A 60 -25.78 33.12 17.43
N ALA A 61 -26.80 32.29 17.64
CA ALA A 61 -26.66 30.85 17.75
C ALA A 61 -25.73 30.30 16.63
N PRO A 62 -24.90 29.27 16.89
CA PRO A 62 -24.01 28.70 15.89
C PRO A 62 -24.82 27.94 14.84
N ARG A 63 -25.40 28.66 13.87
CA ARG A 63 -25.94 28.09 12.64
C ARG A 63 -24.76 27.82 11.70
N GLY A 64 -24.37 26.55 11.54
CA GLY A 64 -23.69 26.16 10.30
C GLY A 64 -22.54 25.16 10.35
N ALA A 65 -22.45 24.23 11.30
CA ALA A 65 -21.50 23.11 11.15
C ALA A 65 -21.78 22.24 9.90
N GLY A 66 -23.06 22.09 9.51
CA GLY A 66 -23.46 21.40 8.27
C GLY A 66 -23.06 22.12 6.97
N ASN A 67 -22.78 23.43 7.03
CA ASN A 67 -22.39 24.24 5.88
C ASN A 67 -20.87 24.28 5.65
N ILE A 68 -20.07 23.96 6.67
CA ILE A 68 -18.62 23.95 6.55
C ILE A 68 -18.18 22.72 5.77
N LEU A 69 -18.61 21.51 6.17
CA LEU A 69 -18.30 20.28 5.44
C LEU A 69 -18.78 20.34 3.98
N THR A 70 -20.02 20.76 3.73
CA THR A 70 -20.56 20.84 2.35
C THR A 70 -19.81 21.84 1.47
N ARG A 71 -19.35 22.97 2.02
CA ARG A 71 -18.48 23.92 1.29
C ARG A 71 -17.08 23.36 1.07
N PHE A 72 -16.49 22.68 2.04
CA PHE A 72 -15.21 21.99 1.88
C PHE A 72 -15.31 20.89 0.82
N PHE A 73 -16.37 20.08 0.81
CA PHE A 73 -16.60 19.05 -0.21
C PHE A 73 -16.83 19.64 -1.59
N LYS A 74 -17.67 20.68 -1.73
CA LYS A 74 -17.93 21.33 -3.02
C LYS A 74 -16.66 21.95 -3.62
N ASN A 75 -15.84 22.61 -2.79
CA ASN A 75 -14.58 23.22 -3.23
C ASN A 75 -13.49 22.17 -3.51
N THR A 76 -13.49 21.05 -2.80
CA THR A 76 -12.56 19.94 -3.05
C THR A 76 -12.95 19.19 -4.32
N TYR A 77 -14.24 18.93 -4.52
CA TYR A 77 -14.79 18.30 -5.71
C TYR A 77 -14.49 19.13 -6.97
N SER A 78 -14.66 20.45 -6.94
CA SER A 78 -14.40 21.29 -8.11
C SER A 78 -12.92 21.36 -8.49
N ARG A 79 -12.00 21.19 -7.52
CA ARG A 79 -10.55 21.15 -7.75
C ARG A 79 -10.08 19.78 -8.24
N LEU A 80 -10.74 18.72 -7.78
CA LEU A 80 -10.49 17.34 -8.18
C LEU A 80 -10.92 17.04 -9.60
N THR A 81 -12.10 17.54 -10.01
CA THR A 81 -12.61 17.38 -11.37
C THR A 81 -11.90 18.29 -12.38
N GLU A 82 -11.01 19.16 -11.92
CA GLU A 82 -10.29 20.13 -12.74
C GLU A 82 -9.20 19.46 -13.61
N SER A 83 -8.55 18.39 -13.13
CA SER A 83 -7.53 17.66 -13.89
C SER A 83 -8.11 16.39 -14.52
N ARG A 84 -8.36 16.45 -15.83
CA ARG A 84 -8.81 15.30 -16.65
C ARG A 84 -7.89 14.08 -16.51
N TRP A 85 -6.58 14.31 -16.29
CA TRP A 85 -5.59 13.24 -16.12
C TRP A 85 -5.69 12.52 -14.79
N THR A 86 -6.10 13.22 -13.73
CA THR A 86 -6.30 12.58 -12.42
C THR A 86 -7.50 11.62 -12.48
N ILE A 87 -8.59 12.03 -13.12
CA ILE A 87 -9.76 11.16 -13.35
C ILE A 87 -9.35 9.93 -14.17
N LEU A 88 -8.60 10.13 -15.26
CA LEU A 88 -8.15 9.04 -16.12
C LEU A 88 -7.23 8.05 -15.38
N PHE A 89 -6.33 8.56 -14.55
CA PHE A 89 -5.48 7.75 -13.69
C PHE A 89 -6.29 6.87 -12.74
N THR A 90 -7.28 7.44 -12.04
CA THR A 90 -8.16 6.68 -11.13
C THR A 90 -8.95 5.61 -11.88
N LEU A 91 -9.50 5.93 -13.05
CA LEU A 91 -10.24 4.94 -13.86
C LEU A 91 -9.34 3.78 -14.30
N ILE A 92 -8.10 4.05 -14.68
CA ILE A 92 -7.14 3.02 -15.07
C ILE A 92 -6.68 2.20 -13.86
N ALA A 93 -6.50 2.81 -12.69
CA ALA A 93 -6.23 2.09 -11.43
C ALA A 93 -7.37 1.14 -11.06
N MET A 94 -8.63 1.56 -11.26
CA MET A 94 -9.79 0.70 -11.06
C MET A 94 -9.85 -0.45 -12.06
N ALA A 95 -9.60 -0.16 -13.34
CA ALA A 95 -9.53 -1.19 -14.37
C ALA A 95 -8.41 -2.21 -14.07
N GLN A 96 -7.22 -1.74 -13.66
CA GLN A 96 -6.12 -2.60 -13.22
C GLN A 96 -6.56 -3.51 -12.08
N PHE A 97 -7.16 -2.94 -11.04
CA PHE A 97 -7.60 -3.69 -9.87
C PHE A 97 -8.53 -4.84 -10.27
N VAL A 98 -9.57 -4.56 -11.08
CA VAL A 98 -10.53 -5.58 -11.52
C VAL A 98 -9.86 -6.66 -12.36
N VAL A 99 -9.03 -6.28 -13.34
CA VAL A 99 -8.37 -7.24 -14.25
C VAL A 99 -7.42 -8.16 -13.48
N ILE A 100 -6.58 -7.59 -12.60
CA ILE A 100 -5.63 -8.39 -11.81
C ILE A 100 -6.35 -9.29 -10.83
N PHE A 101 -7.41 -8.79 -10.18
CA PHE A 101 -8.18 -9.57 -9.21
C PHE A 101 -8.83 -10.79 -9.86
N VAL A 102 -9.42 -10.62 -11.05
CA VAL A 102 -10.03 -11.73 -11.81
C VAL A 102 -8.97 -12.75 -12.24
N LEU A 103 -7.83 -12.30 -12.77
CA LEU A 103 -6.75 -13.20 -13.16
C LEU A 103 -6.22 -14.01 -11.97
N GLN A 104 -6.03 -13.37 -10.82
CA GLN A 104 -5.52 -14.06 -9.64
C GLN A 104 -6.54 -14.99 -8.99
N TYR A 105 -7.82 -14.67 -9.09
CA TYR A 105 -8.88 -15.61 -8.72
C TYR A 105 -8.82 -16.91 -9.54
N PHE A 106 -8.63 -16.82 -10.88
CA PHE A 106 -8.47 -18.02 -11.70
C PHE A 106 -7.24 -18.83 -11.32
N ILE A 107 -6.09 -18.18 -11.14
CA ILE A 107 -4.85 -18.87 -10.75
C ILE A 107 -5.01 -19.57 -9.39
N LEU A 108 -5.73 -18.96 -8.44
CA LEU A 108 -6.03 -19.58 -7.15
C LEU A 108 -6.86 -20.85 -7.29
N ASN A 109 -7.88 -20.85 -8.16
CA ASN A 109 -8.73 -22.03 -8.37
C ASN A 109 -7.91 -23.19 -8.96
N PHE A 110 -7.14 -22.95 -10.03
CA PHE A 110 -6.29 -23.99 -10.62
C PHE A 110 -5.27 -24.55 -9.63
N ASN A 111 -4.65 -23.69 -8.81
CA ASN A 111 -3.73 -24.16 -7.77
C ASN A 111 -4.43 -24.97 -6.67
N GLY A 112 -5.70 -24.67 -6.37
CA GLY A 112 -6.52 -25.41 -5.43
C GLY A 112 -6.88 -26.80 -5.95
N ASP A 113 -7.26 -26.89 -7.23
CA ASP A 113 -7.61 -28.15 -7.90
C ASP A 113 -6.38 -29.07 -7.99
N GLU A 114 -5.22 -28.55 -8.40
CA GLU A 114 -3.95 -29.28 -8.44
C GLU A 114 -3.53 -29.79 -7.05
N MET A 115 -3.68 -28.96 -6.01
CA MET A 115 -3.39 -29.37 -4.63
C MET A 115 -4.27 -30.55 -4.21
N PHE A 116 -5.55 -30.52 -4.57
CA PHE A 116 -6.50 -31.59 -4.26
C PHE A 116 -6.16 -32.89 -5.00
N VAL A 117 -5.78 -32.82 -6.28
CA VAL A 117 -5.38 -33.99 -7.09
C VAL A 117 -4.12 -34.65 -6.51
N ILE A 118 -3.13 -33.84 -6.09
CA ILE A 118 -1.89 -34.35 -5.48
C ILE A 118 -2.19 -34.99 -4.12
N ASP A 119 -3.02 -34.37 -3.27
CA ASP A 119 -3.39 -34.91 -1.96
C ASP A 119 -4.18 -36.23 -2.05
N PHE A 120 -5.06 -36.34 -3.05
CA PHE A 120 -5.74 -37.60 -3.35
C PHE A 120 -4.76 -38.68 -3.86
N SER A 121 -3.81 -38.29 -4.69
CA SER A 121 -2.75 -39.18 -5.19
C SER A 121 -1.82 -39.65 -4.06
N ASP A 122 -1.54 -38.77 -3.10
CA ASP A 122 -0.78 -39.08 -1.88
C ASP A 122 -1.53 -40.11 -1.03
N SER A 123 -2.79 -39.84 -0.72
CA SER A 123 -3.65 -40.73 0.07
C SER A 123 -3.81 -42.12 -0.58
N SER A 124 -3.90 -42.20 -1.91
CA SER A 124 -4.00 -43.48 -2.63
C SER A 124 -2.67 -44.23 -2.75
N THR A 125 -1.55 -43.51 -2.84
CA THR A 125 -0.22 -44.13 -2.97
C THR A 125 0.35 -44.53 -1.62
N PHE A 126 0.14 -43.70 -0.60
CA PHE A 126 0.79 -43.82 0.70
C PHE A 126 -0.16 -43.92 1.90
N GLY A 127 -1.48 -43.77 1.74
CA GLY A 127 -2.45 -43.89 2.83
C GLY A 127 -2.29 -45.21 3.59
N ASN A 128 -1.78 -45.13 4.82
CA ASN A 128 -1.40 -46.24 5.73
C ASN A 128 0.00 -46.87 5.56
N SER A 129 0.88 -46.25 4.78
CA SER A 129 2.28 -46.69 4.66
C SER A 129 3.06 -46.34 5.92
N THR A 130 3.77 -47.31 6.49
CA THR A 130 4.80 -46.98 7.48
C THR A 130 5.95 -46.25 6.80
N TRP A 131 6.80 -45.54 7.57
CA TRP A 131 7.99 -44.87 7.04
C TRP A 131 8.89 -45.81 6.20
N LEU A 132 8.99 -47.09 6.61
CA LEU A 132 9.71 -48.13 5.86
C LEU A 132 9.01 -48.48 4.53
N GLY A 133 7.67 -48.50 4.51
CA GLY A 133 6.87 -48.70 3.30
C GLY A 133 7.03 -47.56 2.30
N ILE A 134 7.16 -46.32 2.77
CA ILE A 134 7.46 -45.15 1.94
C ILE A 134 8.88 -45.28 1.37
N ALA A 135 9.88 -45.53 2.22
CA ALA A 135 11.28 -45.67 1.80
C ALA A 135 11.50 -46.78 0.75
N ASN A 136 10.78 -47.90 0.87
CA ASN A 136 10.83 -48.99 -0.10
C ASN A 136 10.19 -48.63 -1.45
N LYS A 137 9.14 -47.79 -1.46
CA LYS A 137 8.47 -47.34 -2.69
C LYS A 137 9.21 -46.20 -3.40
N THR A 138 9.78 -45.28 -2.64
CA THR A 138 10.50 -44.11 -3.18
C THR A 138 11.97 -44.40 -3.48
N GLY A 139 12.52 -45.50 -2.94
CA GLY A 139 13.96 -45.77 -2.94
C GLY A 139 14.76 -44.74 -2.13
N ASN A 140 14.10 -43.90 -1.33
CA ASN A 140 14.71 -42.79 -0.61
C ASN A 140 14.12 -42.64 0.80
N ILE A 141 14.99 -42.54 1.79
CA ILE A 141 14.66 -42.44 3.22
C ILE A 141 14.23 -41.03 3.66
N THR A 142 14.26 -40.05 2.75
CA THR A 142 13.97 -38.64 3.06
C THR A 142 12.49 -38.30 3.21
N GLY A 143 11.58 -39.27 3.07
CA GLY A 143 10.15 -39.10 3.30
C GLY A 143 9.31 -39.06 2.02
N ASP A 144 8.04 -38.70 2.19
CA ASP A 144 7.03 -38.73 1.14
C ASP A 144 7.16 -37.54 0.17
N PRO A 145 7.47 -37.78 -1.12
CA PRO A 145 7.61 -36.71 -2.10
C PRO A 145 6.28 -36.04 -2.48
N LEU A 146 5.15 -36.75 -2.37
CA LEU A 146 3.83 -36.19 -2.67
C LEU A 146 3.37 -35.27 -1.54
N PHE A 147 3.55 -35.68 -0.28
CA PHE A 147 3.33 -34.78 0.87
C PHE A 147 4.18 -33.50 0.80
N ALA A 148 5.44 -33.62 0.36
CA ALA A 148 6.30 -32.45 0.15
C ALA A 148 5.77 -31.54 -0.97
N ALA A 149 5.21 -32.12 -2.04
CA ALA A 149 4.56 -31.37 -3.11
C ALA A 149 3.29 -30.65 -2.63
N THR A 150 2.39 -31.34 -1.90
CA THR A 150 1.15 -30.76 -1.34
C THR A 150 1.45 -29.56 -0.45
N ASN A 151 2.43 -29.65 0.46
CA ASN A 151 2.83 -28.53 1.31
C ASN A 151 3.36 -27.31 0.52
N ARG A 152 3.97 -27.54 -0.65
CA ARG A 152 4.45 -26.45 -1.50
C ARG A 152 3.31 -25.79 -2.25
N PHE A 153 2.34 -26.56 -2.75
CA PHE A 153 1.12 -26.01 -3.34
C PHE A 153 0.30 -25.22 -2.34
N ALA A 154 0.19 -25.69 -1.09
CA ALA A 154 -0.45 -24.92 -0.02
C ALA A 154 0.21 -23.54 0.19
N ARG A 155 1.55 -23.47 0.05
CA ARG A 155 2.28 -22.21 0.12
C ARG A 155 2.03 -21.33 -1.12
N LEU A 156 1.98 -21.89 -2.32
CA LEU A 156 1.62 -21.18 -3.55
C LEU A 156 0.22 -20.58 -3.47
N VAL A 157 -0.77 -21.34 -2.98
CA VAL A 157 -2.14 -20.87 -2.71
C VAL A 157 -2.13 -19.70 -1.73
N LEU A 158 -1.35 -19.81 -0.65
CA LEU A 158 -1.20 -18.74 0.34
C LEU A 158 -0.54 -17.48 -0.25
N GLU A 159 0.48 -17.64 -1.09
CA GLU A 159 1.14 -16.53 -1.80
C GLU A 159 0.16 -15.80 -2.72
N ASN A 160 -0.66 -16.53 -3.48
CA ASN A 160 -1.70 -15.95 -4.33
C ASN A 160 -2.75 -15.18 -3.51
N LEU A 161 -3.13 -15.73 -2.35
CA LEU A 161 -4.06 -15.08 -1.43
C LEU A 161 -3.47 -13.77 -0.88
N PHE A 162 -2.20 -13.77 -0.48
CA PHE A 162 -1.52 -12.55 -0.05
C PHE A 162 -1.45 -11.52 -1.17
N PHE A 163 -1.17 -11.96 -2.40
CA PHE A 163 -1.15 -11.08 -3.55
C PHE A 163 -2.54 -10.47 -3.84
N MET A 164 -3.61 -11.26 -3.71
CA MET A 164 -5.00 -10.77 -3.82
C MET A 164 -5.32 -9.71 -2.76
N VAL A 165 -4.95 -9.95 -1.51
CA VAL A 165 -5.12 -8.97 -0.42
C VAL A 165 -4.31 -7.70 -0.69
N PHE A 166 -3.09 -7.84 -1.20
CA PHE A 166 -2.23 -6.71 -1.54
C PHE A 166 -2.81 -5.85 -2.67
N ILE A 167 -3.31 -6.49 -3.74
CA ILE A 167 -3.99 -5.81 -4.84
C ILE A 167 -5.29 -5.17 -4.38
N PHE A 168 -6.03 -5.80 -3.47
CA PHE A 168 -7.23 -5.22 -2.86
C PHE A 168 -6.91 -3.96 -2.06
N MET A 169 -5.87 -3.99 -1.22
CA MET A 169 -5.39 -2.82 -0.49
C MET A 169 -4.95 -1.71 -1.45
N MET A 170 -4.23 -2.05 -2.53
CA MET A 170 -3.83 -1.10 -3.57
C MET A 170 -5.04 -0.52 -4.32
N GLY A 171 -6.09 -1.32 -4.53
CA GLY A 171 -7.37 -0.89 -5.09
C GLY A 171 -8.06 0.14 -4.20
N ILE A 172 -8.12 -0.10 -2.89
CA ILE A 172 -8.64 0.88 -1.91
C ILE A 172 -7.85 2.19 -1.98
N PHE A 173 -6.51 2.13 -1.99
CA PHE A 173 -5.70 3.34 -2.15
C PHE A 173 -5.89 4.02 -3.52
N GLY A 174 -6.26 3.29 -4.56
CA GLY A 174 -6.68 3.86 -5.84
C GLY A 174 -8.04 4.56 -5.78
N ILE A 175 -8.99 4.00 -5.01
CA ILE A 175 -10.35 4.52 -4.80
C ILE A 175 -10.36 5.73 -3.87
N ASP A 176 -9.44 5.85 -2.92
CA ASP A 176 -9.31 7.04 -2.06
C ASP A 176 -8.99 8.32 -2.87
N ALA A 177 -8.58 8.19 -4.14
CA ALA A 177 -8.48 9.30 -5.10
C ALA A 177 -9.82 9.69 -5.77
N MET A 178 -10.88 8.89 -5.60
CA MET A 178 -12.19 9.11 -6.21
C MET A 178 -12.98 10.18 -5.45
N PRO A 179 -13.54 11.20 -6.13
CA PRO A 179 -14.26 12.30 -5.48
C PRO A 179 -15.55 11.92 -4.73
N SER A 180 -16.08 10.71 -4.90
CA SER A 180 -17.44 10.38 -4.48
C SER A 180 -17.53 9.68 -3.12
N LEU A 181 -16.42 9.23 -2.52
CA LEU A 181 -16.44 8.58 -1.21
C LEU A 181 -15.13 8.84 -0.44
N HIS A 182 -15.18 9.86 0.43
CA HIS A 182 -14.31 10.10 1.61
C HIS A 182 -12.81 10.51 1.45
N LEU A 183 -12.62 11.85 1.48
CA LEU A 183 -11.83 12.62 2.47
C LEU A 183 -10.31 12.93 2.34
N GLN A 184 -9.52 12.48 1.35
CA GLN A 184 -8.05 12.72 1.42
C GLN A 184 -7.31 13.40 0.24
N VAL A 185 -7.99 14.06 -0.71
CA VAL A 185 -7.27 14.65 -1.87
C VAL A 185 -6.79 16.09 -1.70
N VAL A 186 -6.36 16.49 -0.49
CA VAL A 186 -5.93 17.88 -0.24
C VAL A 186 -4.41 18.05 -0.10
N ARG A 187 -3.60 16.98 -0.11
CA ARG A 187 -2.13 17.13 -0.17
C ARG A 187 -1.47 16.24 -1.22
N GLN A 188 -0.91 16.88 -2.24
CA GLN A 188 0.24 16.41 -3.02
C GLN A 188 0.14 14.98 -3.58
N ASN A 189 -0.74 14.84 -4.55
CA ASN A 189 -1.06 13.64 -5.34
C ASN A 189 0.14 13.00 -6.11
N THR A 190 1.34 13.60 -6.05
CA THR A 190 2.55 13.07 -6.71
C THR A 190 3.19 11.92 -5.92
N VAL A 191 3.14 11.95 -4.58
CA VAL A 191 3.74 10.89 -3.75
C VAL A 191 2.97 9.58 -3.92
N GLN A 192 1.64 9.64 -3.97
CA GLN A 192 0.76 8.50 -4.20
C GLN A 192 1.02 7.85 -5.57
N LEU A 193 1.19 8.67 -6.60
CA LEU A 193 1.54 8.20 -7.94
C LEU A 193 2.90 7.48 -7.98
N ILE A 194 3.94 8.04 -7.35
CA ILE A 194 5.27 7.42 -7.28
C ILE A 194 5.17 6.09 -6.51
N ALA A 195 4.44 6.07 -5.39
CA ALA A 195 4.19 4.86 -4.63
C ALA A 195 3.47 3.80 -5.48
N TYR A 196 2.46 4.19 -6.26
CA TYR A 196 1.72 3.28 -7.13
C TYR A 196 2.62 2.65 -8.21
N CYS A 197 3.53 3.44 -8.79
CA CYS A 197 4.52 2.94 -9.75
C CYS A 197 5.50 1.96 -9.09
N ALA A 198 6.04 2.31 -7.92
CA ALA A 198 6.98 1.45 -7.19
C ALA A 198 6.34 0.11 -6.79
N ILE A 199 5.10 0.15 -6.29
CA ILE A 199 4.33 -1.04 -5.95
C ILE A 199 4.05 -1.90 -7.18
N SER A 200 3.72 -1.27 -8.32
CA SER A 200 3.49 -2.00 -9.57
C SER A 200 4.75 -2.73 -10.06
N CYS A 201 5.95 -2.15 -9.89
CA CYS A 201 7.21 -2.86 -10.17
C CYS A 201 7.39 -4.11 -9.29
N VAL A 202 7.09 -3.98 -7.99
CA VAL A 202 7.17 -5.10 -7.05
C VAL A 202 6.17 -6.19 -7.43
N ASN A 203 4.96 -5.83 -7.85
CA ASN A 203 3.96 -6.79 -8.31
C ASN A 203 4.40 -7.57 -9.56
N ILE A 204 5.07 -6.89 -10.51
CA ILE A 204 5.66 -7.57 -11.67
C ILE A 204 6.73 -8.58 -11.24
N ALA A 205 7.60 -8.21 -10.29
CA ALA A 205 8.63 -9.11 -9.79
C ALA A 205 8.05 -10.37 -9.12
N PHE A 206 6.99 -10.21 -8.34
CA PHE A 206 6.26 -11.33 -7.74
C PHE A 206 5.60 -12.22 -8.82
N ALA A 207 4.90 -11.64 -9.78
CA ALA A 207 4.27 -12.40 -10.86
C ALA A 207 5.30 -13.20 -11.71
N VAL A 208 6.49 -12.63 -11.96
CA VAL A 208 7.59 -13.34 -12.64
C VAL A 208 8.10 -14.52 -11.81
N THR A 209 8.26 -14.32 -10.49
CA THR A 209 8.70 -15.39 -9.58
C THR A 209 7.71 -16.55 -9.59
N GLN A 210 6.41 -16.25 -9.57
CA GLN A 210 5.33 -17.23 -9.62
C GLN A 210 5.39 -18.11 -10.89
N VAL A 211 5.64 -17.50 -12.06
CA VAL A 211 5.83 -18.26 -13.31
C VAL A 211 7.05 -19.18 -13.25
N GLY A 212 8.15 -18.71 -12.65
CA GLY A 212 9.34 -19.52 -12.42
C GLY A 212 9.09 -20.74 -11.53
N GLU A 213 8.24 -20.59 -10.52
CA GLU A 213 7.83 -21.69 -9.65
C GLU A 213 7.01 -22.74 -10.42
N TYR A 214 6.04 -22.37 -11.26
CA TYR A 214 5.26 -23.33 -12.06
C TYR A 214 6.15 -24.17 -12.99
N VAL A 215 7.12 -23.55 -13.67
CA VAL A 215 8.03 -24.26 -14.58
C VAL A 215 8.90 -25.27 -13.82
N THR A 216 9.38 -24.87 -12.65
CA THR A 216 10.20 -25.73 -11.79
C THR A 216 9.38 -26.89 -11.23
N TRP A 217 8.15 -26.61 -10.80
CA TRP A 217 7.28 -27.62 -10.19
C TRP A 217 6.75 -28.64 -11.17
N LYS A 218 6.38 -28.24 -12.38
CA LYS A 218 5.97 -29.19 -13.41
C LYS A 218 7.06 -30.24 -13.66
N LYS A 219 8.33 -29.82 -13.70
CA LYS A 219 9.47 -30.73 -13.86
C LYS A 219 9.61 -31.67 -12.66
N ASN A 220 9.50 -31.16 -11.45
CA ASN A 220 9.61 -31.96 -10.22
C ASN A 220 8.46 -32.98 -10.12
N LEU A 221 7.23 -32.60 -10.43
CA LEU A 221 6.08 -33.51 -10.42
C LEU A 221 6.22 -34.59 -11.49
N SER A 222 6.65 -34.23 -12.71
CA SER A 222 6.94 -35.23 -13.76
C SER A 222 8.02 -36.22 -13.34
N GLN A 223 9.04 -35.76 -12.61
CA GLN A 223 10.06 -36.66 -12.03
C GLN A 223 9.45 -37.58 -10.97
N ILE A 224 8.63 -37.06 -10.06
CA ILE A 224 7.94 -37.86 -9.03
C ILE A 224 7.03 -38.91 -9.68
N GLN A 225 6.27 -38.54 -10.72
CA GLN A 225 5.45 -39.47 -11.51
C GLN A 225 6.29 -40.62 -12.08
N SER A 226 7.44 -40.30 -12.69
CA SER A 226 8.34 -41.32 -13.24
C SER A 226 8.97 -42.23 -12.18
N GLN A 227 9.26 -41.70 -10.99
CA GLN A 227 9.86 -42.46 -9.88
C GLN A 227 8.86 -43.39 -9.20
N LEU A 228 7.63 -42.92 -9.01
CA LEU A 228 6.57 -43.67 -8.33
C LEU A 228 5.69 -44.49 -9.28
N ASN A 229 5.89 -44.35 -10.59
CA ASN A 229 5.07 -44.96 -11.64
C ASN A 229 3.56 -44.65 -11.46
N ILE A 230 3.27 -43.40 -11.08
CA ILE A 230 1.91 -42.85 -10.92
C ILE A 230 1.65 -41.83 -12.02
N SER A 231 0.40 -41.70 -12.43
CA SER A 231 -0.03 -40.74 -13.46
C SER A 231 -1.19 -39.91 -12.93
N PHE A 232 -1.03 -38.60 -12.96
CA PHE A 232 -2.09 -37.62 -12.69
C PHE A 232 -1.98 -36.48 -13.72
N PRO A 233 -3.09 -35.80 -14.03
CA PRO A 233 -3.09 -34.71 -15.02
C PRO A 233 -2.12 -33.60 -14.58
N LEU A 234 -1.42 -33.01 -15.55
CA LEU A 234 -0.53 -31.84 -15.35
C LEU A 234 -1.00 -30.65 -16.21
N ASP A 235 -2.19 -30.76 -16.80
CA ASP A 235 -2.73 -29.77 -17.73
C ASP A 235 -3.15 -28.49 -16.97
N GLU A 236 -3.66 -28.62 -15.74
CA GLU A 236 -4.10 -27.47 -14.94
C GLU A 236 -2.90 -26.61 -14.49
N ILE A 237 -1.72 -27.21 -14.27
CA ILE A 237 -0.45 -26.48 -14.09
C ILE A 237 -0.09 -25.64 -15.31
N ASP A 238 -0.28 -26.17 -16.53
CA ASP A 238 -0.01 -25.41 -17.75
C ASP A 238 -1.00 -24.26 -17.92
N ASP A 239 -2.27 -24.48 -17.59
CA ASP A 239 -3.29 -23.43 -17.60
C ASP A 239 -2.99 -22.35 -16.56
N ALA A 240 -2.69 -22.73 -15.31
CA ALA A 240 -2.28 -21.81 -14.27
C ALA A 240 -1.06 -20.97 -14.69
N ARG A 241 -0.06 -21.60 -15.34
CA ARG A 241 1.10 -20.90 -15.90
C ARG A 241 0.70 -19.90 -16.98
N ASN A 242 -0.21 -20.26 -17.87
CA ASN A 242 -0.67 -19.37 -18.94
C ASN A 242 -1.40 -18.14 -18.37
N TYR A 243 -2.25 -18.32 -17.35
CA TYR A 243 -2.89 -17.21 -16.64
C TYR A 243 -1.88 -16.34 -15.89
N ALA A 244 -0.88 -16.93 -15.25
CA ALA A 244 0.22 -16.19 -14.61
C ALA A 244 1.05 -15.39 -15.63
N GLY A 245 1.27 -15.94 -16.83
CA GLY A 245 1.86 -15.19 -17.96
C GLY A 245 0.99 -14.01 -18.40
N GLY A 246 -0.33 -14.23 -18.49
CA GLY A 246 -1.32 -13.17 -18.76
C GLY A 246 -1.32 -12.06 -17.70
N LEU A 247 -1.14 -12.43 -16.42
CA LEU A 247 -1.01 -11.49 -15.31
C LEU A 247 0.21 -10.58 -15.46
N ILE A 248 1.38 -11.14 -15.82
CA ILE A 248 2.59 -10.33 -16.09
C ILE A 248 2.33 -9.36 -17.24
N ALA A 249 1.74 -9.84 -18.34
CA ALA A 249 1.44 -9.00 -19.49
C ALA A 249 0.49 -7.83 -19.12
N ALA A 250 -0.57 -8.11 -18.35
CA ALA A 250 -1.50 -7.08 -17.87
C ALA A 250 -0.78 -6.05 -16.98
N LEU A 251 0.02 -6.51 -16.01
CA LEU A 251 0.79 -5.65 -15.12
C LEU A 251 1.75 -4.72 -15.88
N VAL A 252 2.45 -5.24 -16.89
CA VAL A 252 3.38 -4.44 -17.70
C VAL A 252 2.64 -3.38 -18.52
N VAL A 253 1.49 -3.72 -19.11
CA VAL A 253 0.66 -2.77 -19.86
C VAL A 253 0.17 -1.65 -18.94
N PHE A 254 -0.41 -1.99 -17.78
CA PHE A 254 -0.88 -0.98 -16.84
C PHE A 254 0.27 -0.15 -16.25
N MET A 255 1.43 -0.75 -15.98
CA MET A 255 2.62 -0.02 -15.56
C MET A 255 3.04 1.03 -16.60
N GLY A 256 3.02 0.67 -17.89
CA GLY A 256 3.27 1.61 -18.99
C GLY A 256 2.27 2.78 -18.99
N LEU A 257 0.98 2.49 -18.77
CA LEU A 257 -0.05 3.51 -18.64
C LEU A 257 0.19 4.43 -17.44
N PHE A 258 0.56 3.89 -16.28
CA PHE A 258 0.84 4.71 -15.09
C PHE A 258 2.10 5.56 -15.22
N LEU A 259 3.15 5.06 -15.88
CA LEU A 259 4.33 5.88 -16.18
C LEU A 259 3.97 7.03 -17.11
N PHE A 260 3.18 6.77 -18.15
CA PHE A 260 2.72 7.81 -19.09
C PHE A 260 1.84 8.88 -18.40
N LEU A 261 0.82 8.43 -17.66
CA LEU A 261 -0.07 9.32 -16.89
C LEU A 261 0.70 10.07 -15.82
N GLY A 262 1.63 9.39 -15.18
CA GLY A 262 2.47 9.95 -14.14
C GLY A 262 3.37 11.05 -14.65
N TYR A 263 3.95 10.88 -15.85
CA TYR A 263 4.70 11.93 -16.53
C TYR A 263 3.84 13.16 -16.85
N LYS A 264 2.62 12.96 -17.36
CA LYS A 264 1.69 14.06 -17.65
C LYS A 264 1.26 14.82 -16.40
N LEU A 265 0.88 14.08 -15.35
CA LEU A 265 0.50 14.65 -14.05
C LEU A 265 1.67 15.40 -13.40
N TYR A 266 2.88 14.86 -13.51
CA TYR A 266 4.09 15.51 -12.99
C TYR A 266 4.34 16.87 -13.65
N LEU A 267 4.17 16.98 -14.97
CA LEU A 267 4.31 18.26 -15.68
C LEU A 267 3.25 19.28 -15.27
N GLU A 268 1.97 18.86 -15.14
CA GLU A 268 0.89 19.75 -14.73
C GLU A 268 1.07 20.28 -13.30
N PHE A 269 1.44 19.40 -12.37
CA PHE A 269 1.69 19.78 -10.99
C PHE A 269 2.96 20.62 -10.84
N GLY A 270 4.03 20.28 -11.57
CA GLY A 270 5.26 21.07 -11.60
C GLY A 270 5.01 22.50 -12.06
N TRP A 271 4.22 22.68 -13.12
CA TRP A 271 3.86 23.99 -13.64
C TRP A 271 3.00 24.81 -12.66
N ASN A 272 2.05 24.16 -11.98
CA ASN A 272 1.21 24.83 -10.97
C ASN A 272 2.00 25.25 -9.73
N ILE A 273 2.93 24.41 -9.26
CA ILE A 273 3.83 24.76 -8.15
C ILE A 273 4.75 25.91 -8.55
N TYR A 274 5.35 25.86 -9.75
CA TYR A 274 6.22 26.90 -10.27
C TYR A 274 5.53 28.28 -10.29
N LYS A 275 4.31 28.35 -10.84
CA LYS A 275 3.53 29.59 -10.86
C LYS A 275 3.17 30.11 -9.46
N ARG A 276 2.90 29.22 -8.51
CA ARG A 276 2.54 29.60 -7.14
C ARG A 276 3.72 30.21 -6.39
N ILE A 277 4.90 29.62 -6.51
CA ILE A 277 6.14 30.16 -5.93
C ILE A 277 6.52 31.48 -6.59
N GLY A 278 6.39 31.59 -7.91
CA GLY A 278 6.66 32.84 -8.64
C GLY A 278 5.71 33.99 -8.30
N ALA A 279 4.43 33.70 -7.99
CA ALA A 279 3.46 34.71 -7.57
C ALA A 279 3.75 35.25 -6.16
N ASP A 280 4.25 34.41 -5.25
CA ASP A 280 4.58 34.80 -3.87
C ASP A 280 5.80 35.74 -3.82
N LEU A 281 6.79 35.53 -4.71
CA LEU A 281 7.97 36.40 -4.81
C LEU A 281 7.62 37.84 -5.24
N ARG A 282 6.57 38.03 -6.03
CA ARG A 282 6.11 39.39 -6.42
C ARG A 282 5.50 40.16 -5.25
N MET A 283 4.87 39.48 -4.28
CA MET A 283 4.30 40.16 -3.09
C MET A 283 5.36 40.54 -2.05
N GLN A 284 6.56 39.97 -2.11
CA GLN A 284 7.67 40.32 -1.22
C GLN A 284 8.54 41.47 -1.75
N GLY A 285 8.44 41.82 -3.04
CA GLY A 285 9.25 42.88 -3.68
C GLY A 285 8.68 44.30 -3.59
N GLU A 286 7.46 44.49 -3.07
CA GLU A 286 6.81 45.81 -2.89
C GLU A 286 6.95 46.39 -1.47
N ARG A 287 7.96 45.96 -0.69
CA ARG A 287 8.31 46.58 0.60
C ARG A 287 9.66 47.26 0.55
#